data_AF-A0A5P8Z0T4-F1
#
_entry.id   AF-A0A5P8Z0T4-F1
#
_cell.length_a   1.000
_cell.length_b   1.000
_cell.length_c   1.000
_cell.angle_alpha   90.00
_cell.angle_beta   90.00
_cell.angle_gamma   90.00
#
_symmetry.space_group_name_H-M   'P 1'
#
loop_
_entity.id
_entity.type
_entity.pdbx_description
1 polymer ?
#
loop_
_entity_poly.entity_id
_entity_poly.type
_entity_poly.pdbx_seq_one_letter_code
_entity_poly.pdbx_strand_id
1 'polypeptide(L)' 'MVQLIAETDENGGLLWVWIQKDRHERARPIKDAEAHRALLEQASFFGASERDFRNWFERYAR' A
#
# COMPACT_ATOMS: atom_id res chain seq x y z
N MET A 1 0.99 -13.81 4.58
CA MET A 1 1.51 -12.57 5.20
C MET A 1 1.26 -11.46 4.20
N VAL A 2 0.54 -10.41 4.57
CA VAL A 2 0.18 -9.34 3.62
C VAL A 2 1.36 -8.39 3.45
N GLN A 3 1.63 -7.97 2.22
CA GLN A 3 2.63 -6.97 1.88
C GLN A 3 1.96 -5.82 1.15
N LEU A 4 2.27 -4.60 1.58
CA LEU A 4 1.92 -3.36 0.89
C LEU A 4 3.19 -2.83 0.24
N ILE A 5 3.13 -2.63 -1.07
CA ILE A 5 4.26 -2.22 -1.89
C ILE A 5 3.92 -0.87 -2.49
N ALA A 6 4.78 0.11 -2.23
CA ALA A 6 4.67 1.45 -2.76
C ALA A 6 5.29 1.50 -4.16
N GLU A 7 4.54 2.07 -5.09
CA GLU A 7 5.08 2.60 -6.33
C GLU A 7 5.27 4.10 -6.13
N THR A 8 6.51 4.58 -6.25
CA THR A 8 6.88 5.98 -6.02
C THR A 8 7.21 6.69 -7.33
N ASP A 9 7.02 8.01 -7.34
CA ASP A 9 7.55 8.86 -8.41
C ASP A 9 9.08 9.03 -8.31
N GLU A 10 9.65 9.82 -9.24
CA GLU A 10 11.09 10.13 -9.30
C GLU A 10 11.62 10.89 -8.07
N ASN A 11 10.73 11.51 -7.28
CA ASN A 11 11.06 12.25 -6.07
C ASN A 11 10.79 11.44 -4.78
N GLY A 12 10.37 10.18 -4.89
CA GLY A 12 10.03 9.31 -3.76
C GLY A 12 8.60 9.50 -3.22
N GLY A 13 7.75 10.26 -3.92
CA GLY A 13 6.34 10.43 -3.56
C GLY A 13 5.52 9.19 -3.90
N LEU A 14 4.71 8.69 -2.96
CA LEU A 14 3.90 7.49 -3.15
C LEU A 14 2.73 7.75 -4.12
N LEU A 15 2.81 7.16 -5.32
CA LEU A 15 1.78 7.26 -6.36
C LEU A 15 0.71 6.19 -6.17
N TRP A 16 1.13 4.92 -6.07
CA TRP A 16 0.23 3.77 -6.03
C TRP A 16 0.61 2.79 -4.94
N VAL A 17 -0.40 2.13 -4.36
CA VAL A 17 -0.21 1.01 -3.43
C VAL A 17 -0.63 -0.29 -4.09
N TRP A 18 0.24 -1.27 -4.01
CA TRP A 18 0.00 -2.64 -4.44
C TRP A 18 -0.10 -3.56 -3.21
N ILE A 19 -0.97 -4.56 -3.30
CA ILE A 19 -1.16 -5.59 -2.29
C ILE A 19 -0.71 -6.96 -2.81
N GLN A 20 0.05 -7.68 -1.99
CA GLN A 20 0.38 -9.09 -2.19
C GLN A 20 0.01 -9.86 -0.90
N LYS A 21 -0.88 -10.85 -0.99
CA LYS A 21 -1.38 -11.59 0.19
C LYS A 21 -0.55 -12.84 0.53
N ASP A 22 0.02 -13.45 -0.51
CA ASP A 22 0.94 -14.58 -0.45
C ASP A 22 2.18 -14.26 -1.31
N ARG A 23 3.37 -14.69 -0.87
CA ARG A 23 4.63 -14.48 -1.60
C ARG A 23 4.62 -15.09 -3.01
N HIS A 24 3.78 -16.10 -3.23
CA HIS A 24 3.63 -16.76 -4.54
C HIS A 24 2.57 -16.09 -5.44
N GLU A 25 1.73 -15.20 -4.89
CA GLU A 25 0.75 -14.46 -5.67
C GLU A 25 1.34 -13.22 -6.33
N ARG A 26 0.83 -12.84 -7.49
CA ARG A 26 1.17 -11.55 -8.11
C ARG A 26 0.56 -10.40 -7.31
N ALA A 27 1.35 -9.36 -7.07
CA ALA A 27 0.86 -8.11 -6.51
C ALA A 27 -0.24 -7.50 -7.40
N ARG A 28 -1.25 -6.89 -6.78
CA ARG A 28 -2.37 -6.24 -7.45
C ARG A 28 -2.53 -4.81 -6.93
N PRO A 29 -2.97 -3.85 -7.75
CA PRO A 29 -3.14 -2.48 -7.29
C PRO A 29 -4.35 -2.41 -6.35
N ILE A 30 -4.22 -1.66 -5.27
CA ILE A 30 -5.37 -1.31 -4.42
C ILE A 30 -6.18 -0.25 -5.16
N LYS A 31 -7.44 -0.58 -5.47
CA LYS A 31 -8.37 0.32 -6.16
C LYS A 31 -9.31 1.07 -5.22
N ASP A 32 -9.58 0.47 -4.05
CA ASP A 32 -10.43 1.02 -3.01
C ASP A 32 -9.62 1.04 -1.72
N ALA A 33 -9.13 2.22 -1.35
CA ALA A 33 -8.29 2.37 -0.18
C ALA A 33 -9.10 2.17 1.12
N GLU A 34 -10.37 2.59 1.17
CA GLU A 34 -11.19 2.46 2.38
C GLU A 34 -11.48 0.99 2.70
N ALA A 35 -11.84 0.19 1.70
CA ALA A 35 -12.06 -1.25 1.88
C ALA A 35 -10.80 -2.01 2.35
N HIS A 36 -9.60 -1.43 2.16
CA HIS A 36 -8.32 -2.06 2.48
C HIS A 36 -7.59 -1.41 3.65
N ARG A 37 -8.20 -0.41 4.33
CA ARG A 37 -7.55 0.36 5.39
C ARG A 37 -7.07 -0.50 6.56
N ALA A 38 -7.83 -1.55 6.90
CA ALA A 38 -7.48 -2.49 7.96
C ALA A 38 -6.17 -3.25 7.70
N LEU A 39 -5.67 -3.28 6.46
CA LEU A 39 -4.42 -3.97 6.13
C LEU A 39 -3.17 -3.28 6.71
N LEU A 40 -3.25 -1.97 7.01
CA LEU A 40 -2.14 -1.20 7.59
C LEU A 40 -1.63 -1.83 8.90
N GLU A 41 -2.50 -2.49 9.67
CA GLU A 41 -2.16 -3.04 10.98
C GLU A 41 -1.46 -4.41 10.93
N GLN A 42 -1.49 -5.09 9.77
CA GLN A 42 -1.01 -6.47 9.62
C GLN A 42 -0.05 -6.67 8.43
N ALA A 43 0.21 -5.60 7.67
CA ALA A 43 1.04 -5.67 6.48
C ALA A 43 2.50 -5.34 6.78
N SER A 44 3.39 -5.96 6.01
CA SER A 44 4.76 -5.46 5.86
C SER A 44 4.82 -4.42 4.76
N PHE A 45 5.57 -3.33 4.99
CA PHE A 45 5.68 -2.20 4.08
C PHE A 45 6.96 -2.27 3.24
N PHE A 46 6.85 -2.02 1.94
CA PHE A 46 7.99 -2.02 1.00
C PHE A 46 7.94 -0.81 0.08
N GLY A 47 9.11 -0.24 -0.23
CA GLY A 47 9.25 0.90 -1.16
C GLY A 47 8.99 2.28 -0.54
N ALA A 48 8.29 2.37 0.60
CA ALA A 48 8.08 3.62 1.34
C ALA A 48 7.93 3.36 2.85
N SER A 49 7.92 4.42 3.66
CA SER A 49 7.69 4.30 5.10
C SER A 49 6.22 4.02 5.42
N GLU A 50 5.93 3.37 6.56
CA GLU A 50 4.55 3.15 7.03
C GLU A 50 3.74 4.45 7.07
N ARG A 51 4.37 5.57 7.47
CA ARG A 51 3.74 6.89 7.51
C ARG A 51 3.24 7.32 6.12
N ASP A 52 4.00 7.04 5.07
CA ASP A 52 3.62 7.41 3.70
C ASP A 52 2.43 6.59 3.21
N PHE A 53 2.38 5.29 3.56
CA PHE A 53 1.19 4.47 3.32
C PHE A 53 -0.03 5.00 4.07
N ARG A 54 0.09 5.32 5.36
CA ARG A 54 -1.03 5.87 6.15
C ARG A 54 -1.56 7.17 5.52
N ASN A 55 -0.67 8.08 5.13
CA ASN A 55 -1.03 9.32 4.43
C ASN A 55 -1.75 9.04 3.09
N TRP A 56 -1.29 8.07 2.31
CA TRP A 56 -1.94 7.68 1.06
C TRP A 56 -3.35 7.14 1.32
N PHE A 57 -3.51 6.21 2.27
CA PHE A 57 -4.82 5.68 2.64
C PHE A 57 -5.77 6.80 3.11
N GLU A 58 -5.32 7.72 3.96
CA GLU A 58 -6.14 8.87 4.39
C GLU A 58 -6.59 9.77 3.23
N ARG A 59 -5.76 9.92 2.20
CA ARG A 59 -6.08 10.73 1.02
C ARG A 59 -7.10 10.06 0.10
N TYR A 60 -7.01 8.74 -0.08
CA TYR A 60 -7.78 8.00 -1.09
C TYR A 60 -8.94 7.18 -0.55
N ALA A 61 -9.09 7.07 0.77
CA ALA A 61 -10.17 6.31 1.43
C ALA A 61 -11.44 7.14 1.70
N ARG A 62 -11.84 8.00 0.76
CA ARG A 62 -13.02 8.88 0.89
C ARG A 62 -14.21 8.43 0.05
#